data_AF-A0A8W8P2U5-F1
#
_entry.id   AF-A0A8W8P2U5-F1
#
_cell.length_a   1.000
_cell.length_b   1.000
_cell.length_c   1.000
_cell.angle_alpha   90.00
_cell.angle_beta   90.00
_cell.angle_gamma   90.00
#
_symmetry.space_group_name_H-M   'P 1'
#
loop_
_entity.id
_entity.type
_entity.pdbx_description
1 polymer ?
#
loop_
_entity_poly.entity_id
_entity_poly.type
_entity_poly.pdbx_seq_one_letter_code
_entity_poly.pdbx_strand_id
1 'polypeptide(L)'
;MASAVTDQNLQENNAGVDDLHSCSDFLYTNGYCAIQNDLKELYSSLQGFVVKEEFKMHIQRDAFNIDNIEEKLEQLKVDVMRTECPIVIAGETSSGKSSIINLILGEQILPTGIGASTSKVCRVKHSDCYEVSTKDRNGKILEEARSFKNAKEMTEKLQDLAEKADEEISYVDIYMPVPMLQGNVMIVDTPGFGDQEQQGVAEKMMSYLPNALAFIFVLNVSNAGGVQDDRV
;
A
#
# COMPACT_ATOMS: atom_id res chain seq x y z
N MET A 1 44.80 19.29 -47.64
CA MET A 1 44.62 20.74 -47.37
C MET A 1 43.27 20.86 -46.67
N ALA A 2 43.14 20.73 -45.35
CA ALA A 2 43.75 21.45 -44.21
C ALA A 2 43.09 22.82 -43.93
N SER A 3 42.81 23.03 -42.63
CA SER A 3 42.20 24.18 -41.91
C SER A 3 40.67 24.14 -41.79
N ALA A 4 40.00 23.78 -40.68
CA ALA A 4 40.19 23.91 -39.23
C ALA A 4 39.76 25.26 -38.59
N VAL A 5 39.14 25.12 -37.40
CA VAL A 5 38.88 26.05 -36.27
C VAL A 5 37.75 27.10 -36.47
N THR A 6 36.81 27.39 -35.54
CA THR A 6 36.72 27.22 -34.06
C THR A 6 35.27 27.34 -33.55
N ASP A 7 35.02 26.72 -32.39
CA ASP A 7 33.93 26.92 -31.41
C ASP A 7 33.54 28.38 -31.12
N GLN A 8 32.27 28.62 -30.76
CA GLN A 8 31.86 29.08 -29.41
C GLN A 8 30.36 29.42 -29.29
N ASN A 9 29.85 29.15 -28.08
CA ASN A 9 28.60 29.59 -27.42
C ASN A 9 27.40 28.65 -27.35
N LEU A 10 27.50 27.79 -26.33
CA LEU A 10 26.44 27.57 -25.34
C LEU A 10 25.89 28.89 -24.78
N GLN A 11 24.57 28.98 -24.68
CA GLN A 11 23.80 29.57 -23.56
C GLN A 11 22.32 29.22 -23.82
N GLU A 12 21.80 28.22 -23.11
CA GLU A 12 20.85 28.42 -22.01
C GLU A 12 19.54 29.08 -22.45
N ASN A 13 18.47 28.29 -22.46
CA ASN A 13 17.20 28.72 -21.87
C ASN A 13 16.39 27.48 -21.49
N ASN A 14 16.65 27.05 -20.25
CA ASN A 14 15.69 26.35 -19.40
C ASN A 14 14.48 27.26 -19.19
N ALA A 15 13.33 26.84 -19.70
CA ALA A 15 12.01 27.24 -19.24
C ALA A 15 11.07 26.09 -19.60
N GLY A 16 10.41 25.39 -18.70
CA GLY A 16 10.36 25.42 -17.24
C GLY A 16 9.57 24.17 -16.91
N VAL A 17 10.24 23.21 -16.30
CA VAL A 17 9.65 21.98 -15.77
C VAL A 17 9.03 22.36 -14.44
N ASP A 18 7.86 22.97 -14.47
CA ASP A 18 7.09 23.33 -13.28
C ASP A 18 5.67 22.81 -13.42
N ASP A 19 5.51 21.49 -13.25
CA ASP A 19 4.20 20.88 -12.96
C ASP A 19 4.36 19.65 -12.03
N LEU A 20 5.43 19.63 -11.21
CA LEU A 20 5.60 18.64 -10.12
C LEU A 20 5.06 19.13 -8.77
N HIS A 21 4.36 20.28 -8.73
CA HIS A 21 3.80 20.85 -7.49
C HIS A 21 2.33 20.51 -7.22
N SER A 22 1.64 19.77 -8.09
CA SER A 22 0.18 19.65 -8.01
C SER A 22 -0.36 18.63 -7.00
N CYS A 23 0.44 17.71 -6.45
CA CYS A 23 -0.10 16.64 -5.58
C CYS A 23 0.14 16.88 -4.08
N SER A 24 1.28 17.45 -3.66
CA SER A 24 1.50 17.77 -2.24
C SER A 24 0.46 18.77 -1.72
N ASP A 25 0.00 19.65 -2.61
CA ASP A 25 -1.12 20.55 -2.34
C ASP A 25 -2.40 19.75 -2.10
N PHE A 26 -2.72 18.70 -2.86
CA PHE A 26 -3.96 17.94 -2.71
C PHE A 26 -4.21 17.40 -1.27
N LEU A 27 -3.18 16.95 -0.56
CA LEU A 27 -3.33 16.48 0.83
C LEU A 27 -3.44 17.60 1.85
N TYR A 28 -2.66 18.66 1.68
CA TYR A 28 -2.70 19.84 2.55
C TYR A 28 -3.93 20.71 2.30
N THR A 29 -4.43 20.73 1.06
CA THR A 29 -5.52 21.58 0.59
C THR A 29 -6.89 20.92 0.82
N ASN A 30 -6.97 19.59 0.96
CA ASN A 30 -8.23 18.88 1.22
C ASN A 30 -8.50 18.52 2.68
N GLY A 31 -7.60 18.84 3.62
CA GLY A 31 -7.88 18.76 5.06
C GLY A 31 -8.17 17.35 5.60
N TYR A 32 -7.79 16.28 4.89
CA TYR A 32 -8.13 14.91 5.30
C TYR A 32 -7.55 14.55 6.68
N CYS A 33 -6.30 14.95 6.94
CA CYS A 33 -5.69 14.82 8.27
C CYS A 33 -6.41 15.65 9.34
N ALA A 34 -6.92 16.84 8.99
CA ALA A 34 -7.67 17.68 9.92
C ALA A 34 -9.02 17.06 10.25
N ILE A 35 -9.78 16.64 9.24
CA ILE A 35 -11.07 15.93 9.41
C ILE A 35 -10.87 14.65 10.24
N GLN A 36 -9.80 13.90 9.99
CA GLN A 36 -9.51 12.71 10.76
C GLN A 36 -9.18 13.00 12.22
N ASN A 37 -8.42 14.08 12.50
CA ASN A 37 -8.17 14.52 13.86
C ASN A 37 -9.47 14.96 14.56
N ASP A 38 -10.32 15.73 13.88
CA ASP A 38 -11.62 16.15 14.40
C ASP A 38 -12.51 14.94 14.73
N LEU A 39 -12.56 13.94 13.83
CA LEU A 39 -13.28 12.70 14.08
C LEU A 39 -12.70 11.96 15.29
N LYS A 40 -11.37 11.86 15.40
CA LYS A 40 -10.69 11.20 16.53
C LYS A 40 -11.04 11.86 17.86
N GLU A 41 -11.05 13.20 17.91
CA GLU A 41 -11.45 13.96 19.10
C GLU A 41 -12.92 13.72 19.44
N LEU A 42 -13.81 13.73 18.43
CA LEU A 42 -15.23 13.45 18.59
C LEU A 42 -15.48 12.05 19.17
N TYR A 43 -14.84 11.01 18.62
CA TYR A 43 -14.95 9.64 19.13
C TYR A 43 -14.43 9.52 20.56
N SER A 44 -13.32 10.18 20.88
CA SER A 44 -12.75 10.18 22.24
C SER A 44 -13.68 10.87 23.24
N SER A 45 -14.32 11.98 22.84
CA SER A 45 -15.34 12.67 23.64
C SER A 45 -16.59 11.82 23.87
N LEU A 46 -17.08 11.14 22.83
CA LEU A 46 -18.23 10.23 22.92
C LEU A 46 -17.94 9.04 23.85
N GLN A 47 -16.75 8.44 23.76
CA GLN A 47 -16.34 7.38 24.69
C GLN A 47 -16.33 7.87 26.14
N GLY A 48 -15.79 9.07 26.39
CA GLY A 48 -15.80 9.67 27.73
C GLY A 48 -17.21 9.96 28.26
N PHE A 49 -18.18 10.25 27.38
CA PHE A 49 -19.57 10.48 27.74
C PHE A 49 -20.30 9.17 28.09
N VAL A 50 -20.13 8.12 27.29
CA VAL A 50 -20.83 6.84 27.45
C VAL A 50 -20.44 6.09 28.74
N VAL A 51 -19.21 6.31 29.23
CA VAL A 51 -18.73 5.67 30.47
C VAL A 51 -19.33 6.32 31.73
N LYS A 52 -19.94 7.51 31.64
CA LYS A 52 -20.52 8.21 32.80
C LYS A 52 -21.72 7.47 33.39
N GLU A 53 -21.79 7.41 34.72
CA GLU A 53 -22.90 6.78 35.46
C GLU A 53 -24.27 7.35 35.09
N GLU A 54 -24.36 8.66 34.87
CA GLU A 54 -25.59 9.34 34.46
C GLU A 54 -26.13 8.81 33.11
N PHE A 55 -25.23 8.52 32.16
CA PHE A 55 -25.59 7.94 30.86
C PHE A 55 -26.13 6.52 31.02
N LYS A 56 -25.42 5.69 31.80
CA LYS A 56 -25.79 4.29 32.05
C LYS A 56 -27.14 4.19 32.76
N MET A 57 -27.39 5.05 33.74
CA MET A 57 -28.62 5.01 34.53
C MET A 57 -29.84 5.60 33.81
N HIS A 58 -29.70 6.70 33.07
CA HIS A 58 -30.85 7.44 32.55
C HIS A 58 -31.10 7.29 31.06
N ILE A 59 -30.07 7.01 30.26
CA ILE A 59 -30.19 6.96 28.79
C ILE A 59 -30.14 5.53 28.29
N GLN A 60 -29.17 4.74 28.74
CA GLN A 60 -28.99 3.37 28.24
C GLN A 60 -30.15 2.46 28.60
N ARG A 61 -30.65 2.56 29.85
CA ARG A 61 -31.69 1.69 30.41
C ARG A 61 -33.11 2.05 29.96
N ASP A 62 -33.40 3.35 29.85
CA ASP A 62 -34.78 3.82 29.74
C ASP A 62 -35.18 4.31 28.33
N ALA A 63 -34.22 4.73 27.50
CA ALA A 63 -34.55 5.47 26.28
C ALA A 63 -34.37 4.67 24.97
N PHE A 64 -33.38 3.77 24.86
CA PHE A 64 -33.00 3.21 23.55
C PHE A 64 -32.51 1.76 23.53
N ASN A 65 -32.44 1.06 24.67
CA ASN A 65 -31.96 -0.34 24.77
C ASN A 65 -30.65 -0.57 23.98
N ILE A 66 -29.68 0.34 24.17
CA ILE A 66 -28.44 0.33 23.40
C ILE A 66 -27.44 -0.58 24.09
N ASP A 67 -27.44 -1.84 23.67
CA ASP A 67 -26.47 -2.83 24.12
C ASP A 67 -25.12 -2.65 23.39
N ASN A 68 -24.05 -2.91 24.13
CA ASN A 68 -22.66 -2.93 23.65
C ASN A 68 -22.19 -1.63 22.96
N ILE A 69 -22.71 -0.47 23.37
CA ILE A 69 -22.31 0.83 22.79
C ILE A 69 -20.82 1.14 22.99
N GLU A 70 -20.24 0.75 24.14
CA GLU A 70 -18.81 0.93 24.41
C GLU A 70 -17.96 0.15 23.39
N GLU A 71 -18.31 -1.12 23.13
CA GLU A 71 -17.63 -1.99 22.16
C GLU A 71 -17.77 -1.46 20.72
N LYS A 72 -18.98 -1.03 20.34
CA LYS A 72 -19.22 -0.43 19.01
C LYS A 72 -18.45 0.86 18.80
N LEU A 73 -18.37 1.73 19.81
CA LEU A 73 -17.60 2.97 19.73
C LEU A 73 -16.11 2.71 19.65
N GLU A 74 -15.60 1.69 20.35
CA GLU A 74 -14.21 1.28 20.22
C GLU A 74 -13.90 0.73 18.82
N GLN A 75 -14.77 -0.12 18.26
CA GLN A 75 -14.62 -0.61 16.89
C GLN A 75 -14.62 0.53 15.86
N LEU A 76 -15.60 1.44 15.95
CA LEU A 76 -15.68 2.59 15.05
C LEU A 76 -14.46 3.50 15.16
N LYS A 77 -13.95 3.71 16.38
CA LYS A 77 -12.72 4.47 16.59
C LYS A 77 -11.54 3.77 15.93
N VAL A 78 -11.38 2.46 16.11
CA VAL A 78 -10.33 1.68 15.44
C VAL A 78 -10.43 1.82 13.93
N ASP A 79 -11.63 1.72 13.35
CA ASP A 79 -11.84 1.84 11.92
C ASP A 79 -11.55 3.25 11.38
N VAL A 80 -11.97 4.30 12.08
CA VAL A 80 -11.66 5.71 11.72
C VAL A 80 -10.17 6.03 11.86
N MET A 81 -9.48 5.36 12.78
CA MET A 81 -8.04 5.49 12.95
C MET A 81 -7.24 4.76 11.88
N ARG A 82 -7.85 3.87 11.09
CA ARG A 82 -7.20 3.29 9.91
C ARG A 82 -7.11 4.35 8.82
N THR A 83 -5.89 4.80 8.57
CA THR A 83 -5.58 5.78 7.53
C THR A 83 -5.33 5.14 6.18
N GLU A 84 -4.85 3.90 6.16
CA GLU A 84 -4.39 3.24 4.94
C GLU A 84 -5.55 2.94 3.99
N CYS A 85 -5.39 3.34 2.73
CA CYS A 85 -6.32 3.14 1.63
C CYS A 85 -5.71 2.16 0.60
N PRO A 86 -5.76 0.85 0.84
CA PRO A 86 -5.09 -0.13 -0.02
C PRO A 86 -5.81 -0.35 -1.35
N ILE A 87 -5.04 -0.26 -2.44
CA ILE A 87 -5.37 -0.76 -3.78
C ILE A 87 -4.67 -2.10 -3.92
N VAL A 88 -5.45 -3.18 -3.91
CA VAL A 88 -4.92 -4.55 -3.88
C VAL A 88 -4.80 -5.10 -5.28
N ILE A 89 -3.61 -5.60 -5.63
CA ILE A 89 -3.34 -6.27 -6.90
C ILE A 89 -3.27 -7.77 -6.64
N ALA A 90 -4.19 -8.53 -7.23
CA ALA A 90 -4.27 -9.98 -7.09
C ALA A 90 -4.35 -10.67 -8.45
N GLY A 91 -4.14 -11.98 -8.47
CA GLY A 91 -3.96 -12.75 -9.71
C GLY A 91 -3.08 -13.97 -9.47
N GLU A 92 -3.08 -14.93 -10.39
CA GLU A 92 -2.29 -16.15 -10.27
C GLU A 92 -0.79 -15.87 -10.10
N THR A 93 -0.03 -16.82 -9.57
CA THR A 93 1.45 -16.74 -9.62
C THR A 93 1.89 -16.53 -11.07
N SER A 94 2.84 -15.62 -11.30
CA SER A 94 3.34 -15.28 -12.65
C SER A 94 2.29 -14.68 -13.61
N SER A 95 1.19 -14.12 -13.10
CA SER A 95 0.21 -13.38 -13.92
C SER A 95 0.67 -11.98 -14.37
N GLY A 96 1.78 -11.47 -13.83
CA GLY A 96 2.34 -10.15 -14.18
C GLY A 96 1.98 -9.01 -13.21
N LYS A 97 1.47 -9.32 -12.01
CA LYS A 97 1.13 -8.33 -10.96
C LYS A 97 2.25 -7.33 -10.69
N SER A 98 3.42 -7.81 -10.26
CA SER A 98 4.57 -6.97 -9.93
C SER A 98 5.07 -6.18 -11.15
N SER A 99 4.94 -6.71 -12.37
CA SER A 99 5.26 -6.00 -13.61
C SER A 99 4.31 -4.83 -13.89
N ILE A 100 3.00 -5.02 -13.69
CA ILE A 100 2.01 -3.95 -13.80
C ILE A 100 2.26 -2.88 -12.74
N ILE A 101 2.60 -3.28 -11.51
CA ILE A 101 2.92 -2.33 -10.44
C ILE A 101 4.16 -1.53 -10.82
N ASN A 102 5.26 -2.16 -11.24
CA ASN A 102 6.45 -1.45 -11.71
C ASN A 102 6.15 -0.48 -12.86
N LEU A 103 5.24 -0.86 -13.77
CA LEU A 103 4.77 0.04 -14.83
C LEU A 103 4.01 1.26 -14.27
N ILE A 104 3.12 1.05 -13.29
CA ILE A 104 2.39 2.13 -12.60
C ILE A 104 3.36 3.05 -11.84
N LEU A 105 4.37 2.48 -11.19
CA LEU A 105 5.38 3.23 -10.44
C LEU A 105 6.36 3.99 -11.34
N GLY A 106 6.49 3.59 -12.61
CA GLY A 106 7.50 4.13 -13.53
C GLY A 106 8.93 3.66 -13.25
N GLU A 107 9.12 2.77 -12.26
CA GLU A 107 10.40 2.25 -11.81
C GLU A 107 10.32 0.72 -11.61
N GLN A 108 11.41 0.00 -11.92
CA GLN A 108 11.51 -1.43 -11.66
C GLN A 108 11.94 -1.68 -10.21
N ILE A 109 11.00 -1.57 -9.27
CA ILE A 109 11.24 -1.68 -7.83
C ILE A 109 10.94 -3.09 -7.31
N LEU A 110 9.79 -3.64 -7.69
CA LEU A 110 9.40 -4.97 -7.29
C LEU A 110 10.15 -6.01 -8.11
N PRO A 111 10.68 -7.08 -7.50
CA PRO A 111 11.31 -8.17 -8.23
C PRO A 111 10.38 -8.79 -9.27
N THR A 112 10.81 -8.86 -10.52
CA THR A 112 10.06 -9.48 -11.63
C THR A 112 10.94 -10.52 -12.32
N GLY A 113 10.66 -11.81 -12.15
CA GLY A 113 11.45 -12.89 -12.75
C GLY A 113 10.96 -14.30 -12.40
N ILE A 114 11.48 -15.31 -13.10
CA ILE A 114 11.21 -16.73 -12.83
C ILE A 114 11.82 -17.07 -11.46
N GLY A 115 10.98 -17.34 -10.46
CA GLY A 115 11.39 -17.56 -9.06
C GLY A 115 11.10 -16.38 -8.12
N ALA A 116 10.71 -15.22 -8.65
CA ALA A 116 10.14 -14.13 -7.86
C ALA A 116 8.64 -14.40 -7.61
N SER A 117 8.32 -15.50 -6.93
CA SER A 117 6.98 -15.65 -6.37
C SER A 117 6.92 -14.81 -5.10
N THR A 118 6.00 -13.85 -5.05
CA THR A 118 5.79 -12.98 -3.91
C THR A 118 5.22 -13.80 -2.75
N SER A 119 6.01 -14.56 -2.00
CA SER A 119 5.53 -15.22 -0.76
C SER A 119 5.17 -14.20 0.34
N LYS A 120 5.71 -12.99 0.20
CA LYS A 120 5.53 -11.83 1.06
C LYS A 120 4.61 -10.83 0.37
N VAL A 121 3.79 -10.13 1.17
CA VAL A 121 2.96 -9.03 0.68
C VAL A 121 3.80 -7.76 0.63
N CYS A 122 3.94 -7.16 -0.56
CA CYS A 122 4.67 -5.90 -0.72
C CYS A 122 3.70 -4.71 -0.72
N ARG A 123 4.03 -3.67 0.02
CA ARG A 123 3.15 -2.51 0.27
C ARG A 123 3.88 -1.23 -0.10
N VAL A 124 3.54 -0.66 -1.25
CA VAL A 124 4.17 0.56 -1.74
C VAL A 124 3.39 1.77 -1.23
N LYS A 125 4.10 2.69 -0.60
CA LYS A 125 3.58 3.92 0.03
C LYS A 125 4.39 5.12 -0.43
N HIS A 126 3.73 6.27 -0.53
CA HIS A 126 4.43 7.52 -0.84
C HIS A 126 5.33 7.96 0.33
N SER A 127 6.56 8.39 0.01
CA SER A 127 7.49 9.08 0.90
C SER A 127 8.47 9.90 0.06
N ASP A 128 9.04 10.96 0.63
CA ASP A 128 10.10 11.74 -0.02
C ASP A 128 11.44 10.99 -0.03
N CYS A 129 11.55 9.92 0.76
CA CYS A 129 12.74 9.08 0.89
C CYS A 129 12.47 7.66 0.39
N TYR A 130 13.53 6.99 -0.07
CA TYR A 130 13.50 5.55 -0.35
C TYR A 130 13.75 4.77 0.94
N GLU A 131 12.78 4.01 1.43
CA GLU A 131 12.91 3.24 2.66
C GLU A 131 12.23 1.88 2.57
N VAL A 132 12.75 0.90 3.32
CA VAL A 132 12.16 -0.43 3.44
C VAL A 132 12.06 -0.82 4.91
N SER A 133 10.91 -1.36 5.30
CA SER A 133 10.72 -2.02 6.61
C SER A 133 10.03 -3.37 6.43
N THR A 134 10.20 -4.27 7.40
CA THR A 134 9.61 -5.61 7.34
C THR A 134 8.76 -5.88 8.57
N LYS A 135 7.68 -6.64 8.39
CA LYS A 135 6.74 -6.97 9.48
C LYS A 135 6.31 -8.43 9.44
N ASP A 136 5.99 -8.97 10.61
CA ASP A 136 5.40 -10.29 10.75
C ASP A 136 3.90 -10.30 10.39
N ARG A 137 3.26 -11.47 10.42
CA ARG A 137 1.83 -11.63 10.11
C ARG A 137 0.88 -10.80 10.99
N ASN A 138 1.32 -10.43 12.20
CA ASN A 138 0.54 -9.64 13.16
C ASN A 138 0.80 -8.13 13.00
N GLY A 139 1.65 -7.73 12.04
CA GLY A 139 2.06 -6.35 11.82
C GLY A 139 3.14 -5.87 12.78
N LYS A 140 3.76 -6.76 13.56
CA LYS A 140 4.92 -6.41 14.40
C LYS A 140 6.12 -6.12 13.51
N ILE A 141 6.80 -5.01 13.77
CA ILE A 141 8.01 -4.62 13.06
C ILE A 141 9.13 -5.63 13.38
N LEU A 142 9.75 -6.18 12.33
CA LEU A 142 10.90 -7.08 12.41
C LEU A 142 12.19 -6.30 12.09
N GLU A 143 12.18 -5.54 11.00
CA GLU A 143 13.20 -4.52 10.68
C GLU A 143 12.53 -3.15 10.55
N GLU A 144 13.04 -2.17 11.30
CA GLU A 144 12.63 -0.75 11.18
C GLU A 144 12.94 -0.20 9.79
N ALA A 145 12.29 0.92 9.45
CA ALA A 145 12.49 1.60 8.17
C ALA A 145 13.98 1.97 7.99
N ARG A 146 14.61 1.33 7.01
CA ARG A 146 15.98 1.63 6.58
C ARG A 146 15.93 2.50 5.33
N SER A 147 16.58 3.66 5.37
CA SER A 147 16.67 4.56 4.22
C SER A 147 17.78 4.15 3.24
N PHE A 148 17.55 4.44 1.95
CA PHE A 148 18.44 4.19 0.82
C PHE A 148 18.68 5.48 0.05
N LYS A 149 19.83 5.60 -0.63
CA LYS A 149 20.15 6.84 -1.35
C LYS A 149 19.35 7.03 -2.64
N ASN A 150 18.91 5.93 -3.24
CA ASN A 150 18.21 5.91 -4.51
C ASN A 150 17.45 4.58 -4.70
N ALA A 151 16.59 4.55 -5.72
CA ALA A 151 15.81 3.39 -6.13
C ALA A 151 16.64 2.12 -6.36
N LYS A 152 17.86 2.26 -6.91
CA LYS A 152 18.72 1.12 -7.24
C LYS A 152 19.18 0.39 -5.96
N GLU A 153 19.72 1.12 -4.99
CA GLU A 153 20.15 0.53 -3.71
C GLU A 153 18.97 -0.12 -2.96
N MET A 154 17.79 0.48 -3.04
CA MET A 154 16.57 -0.09 -2.46
C MET A 154 16.15 -1.39 -3.15
N THR A 155 16.19 -1.41 -4.49
CA THR A 155 15.85 -2.59 -5.31
C THR A 155 16.78 -3.77 -5.00
N GLU A 156 18.07 -3.53 -4.77
CA GLU A 156 19.02 -4.57 -4.35
C GLU A 156 18.62 -5.21 -3.02
N LYS A 157 18.15 -4.42 -2.02
CA LYS A 157 17.60 -4.97 -0.76
C LYS A 157 16.31 -5.76 -1.00
N LEU A 158 15.42 -5.28 -1.86
CA LEU A 158 14.16 -5.97 -2.16
C LEU A 158 14.40 -7.31 -2.85
N GLN A 159 15.40 -7.38 -3.73
CA GLN A 159 15.83 -8.62 -4.36
C GLN A 159 16.39 -9.62 -3.32
N ASP A 160 17.24 -9.16 -2.40
CA ASP A 160 17.76 -9.96 -1.29
C ASP A 160 16.63 -10.49 -0.37
N LEU A 161 15.61 -9.67 -0.09
CA LEU A 161 14.43 -10.08 0.68
C LEU A 161 13.54 -11.09 -0.05
N ALA A 162 13.51 -11.05 -1.39
CA ALA A 162 12.76 -12.00 -2.20
C ALA A 162 13.48 -13.36 -2.29
N GLU A 163 14.81 -13.36 -2.39
CA GLU A 163 15.62 -14.58 -2.45
C GLU A 163 15.73 -15.30 -1.10
N LYS A 164 15.65 -14.56 0.01
CA LYS A 164 15.67 -15.14 1.36
C LYS A 164 14.31 -15.73 1.73
N ALA A 165 14.30 -17.03 2.02
CA ALA A 165 13.16 -17.75 2.61
C ALA A 165 13.02 -17.46 4.12
N ASP A 166 12.97 -16.19 4.50
CA ASP A 166 12.60 -15.78 5.86
C ASP A 166 11.08 -15.85 6.00
N GLU A 167 10.62 -16.92 6.68
CA GLU A 167 9.21 -17.22 6.91
C GLU A 167 8.57 -16.29 7.97
N GLU A 168 9.36 -15.60 8.80
CA GLU A 168 8.82 -14.66 9.78
C GLU A 168 8.28 -13.40 9.07
N ILE A 169 8.92 -12.99 7.98
CA ILE A 169 8.52 -11.80 7.22
C ILE A 169 7.28 -12.10 6.39
N SER A 170 6.18 -11.43 6.73
CA SER A 170 4.92 -11.50 5.97
C SER A 170 4.65 -10.26 5.14
N TYR A 171 5.13 -9.09 5.59
CA TYR A 171 4.94 -7.81 4.90
C TYR A 171 6.27 -7.11 4.67
N VAL A 172 6.41 -6.49 3.50
CA VAL A 172 7.50 -5.59 3.15
C VAL A 172 6.89 -4.24 2.80
N ASP A 173 7.14 -3.22 3.61
CA ASP A 173 6.69 -1.85 3.33
C ASP A 173 7.80 -1.12 2.59
N ILE A 174 7.44 -0.57 1.44
CA ILE A 174 8.31 0.14 0.52
C ILE A 174 7.83 1.58 0.47
N TYR A 175 8.70 2.49 0.88
CA TYR A 175 8.46 3.92 0.89
C TYR A 175 9.30 4.54 -0.23
N MET A 176 8.67 5.29 -1.14
CA MET A 176 9.37 5.93 -2.25
C MET A 176 8.59 7.12 -2.83
N PRO A 177 9.24 8.01 -3.60
CA PRO A 177 8.60 9.19 -4.20
C PRO A 177 7.58 8.83 -5.30
N VAL A 178 6.35 8.49 -4.89
CA VAL A 178 5.24 8.18 -5.82
C VAL A 178 4.06 9.10 -5.52
N PRO A 179 4.00 10.31 -6.12
CA PRO A 179 2.99 11.33 -5.76
C PRO A 179 1.54 10.87 -5.91
N MET A 180 1.24 9.91 -6.79
CA MET A 180 -0.10 9.36 -6.95
C MET A 180 -0.59 8.54 -5.74
N LEU A 181 0.32 8.12 -4.85
CA LEU A 181 0.01 7.40 -3.61
C LEU A 181 -0.07 8.32 -2.38
N GLN A 182 -0.05 9.63 -2.59
CA GLN A 182 -0.32 10.60 -1.54
C GLN A 182 -1.74 10.40 -0.98
N GLY A 183 -1.92 10.65 0.33
CA GLY A 183 -3.22 10.55 1.00
C GLY A 183 -3.49 9.19 1.59
N ASN A 184 -2.42 8.54 2.06
CA ASN A 184 -2.43 7.21 2.65
C ASN A 184 -2.91 6.12 1.69
N VAL A 185 -2.96 6.41 0.38
CA VAL A 185 -3.18 5.39 -0.66
C VAL A 185 -1.94 4.51 -0.72
N MET A 186 -2.14 3.21 -0.89
CA MET A 186 -1.04 2.27 -1.01
C MET A 186 -1.35 1.20 -2.04
N ILE A 187 -0.34 0.78 -2.79
CA ILE A 187 -0.46 -0.38 -3.69
C ILE A 187 0.01 -1.61 -2.93
N VAL A 188 -0.81 -2.65 -2.94
CA VAL A 188 -0.54 -3.92 -2.29
C VAL A 188 -0.34 -5.00 -3.35
N ASP A 189 0.90 -5.45 -3.52
CA ASP A 189 1.21 -6.65 -4.31
C ASP A 189 1.02 -7.87 -3.43
N THR A 190 0.06 -8.73 -3.77
CA THR A 190 -0.20 -9.95 -3.01
C THR A 190 0.55 -11.14 -3.60
N PRO A 191 0.83 -12.17 -2.79
CA PRO A 191 1.17 -13.48 -3.32
C PRO A 191 0.15 -13.95 -4.37
N GLY A 192 0.65 -14.65 -5.39
CA GLY A 192 -0.22 -15.26 -6.39
C GLY A 192 -0.94 -16.48 -5.85
N PHE A 193 -2.18 -16.70 -6.28
CA PHE A 193 -2.86 -17.97 -6.05
C PHE A 193 -2.48 -19.00 -7.13
N GLY A 194 -2.52 -20.29 -6.82
CA GLY A 194 -2.21 -21.37 -7.77
C GLY A 194 -1.11 -22.34 -7.32
N ASP A 195 -0.21 -21.95 -6.41
CA ASP A 195 0.82 -22.83 -5.84
C ASP A 195 0.34 -23.55 -4.56
N GLN A 196 0.98 -24.65 -4.15
CA GLN A 196 0.49 -25.59 -3.11
C GLN A 196 0.23 -24.99 -1.70
N GLU A 197 0.64 -23.74 -1.42
CA GLU A 197 0.41 -23.02 -0.15
C GLU A 197 -0.86 -22.12 -0.19
N GLN A 198 -1.97 -22.67 -0.68
CA GLN A 198 -3.16 -21.88 -1.03
C GLN A 198 -3.93 -21.31 0.17
N GLN A 199 -3.87 -21.92 1.35
CA GLN A 199 -4.62 -21.43 2.51
C GLN A 199 -4.02 -20.14 3.11
N GLY A 200 -2.72 -20.12 3.38
CA GLY A 200 -2.08 -18.94 3.98
C GLY A 200 -2.06 -17.72 3.04
N VAL A 201 -1.94 -17.96 1.74
CA VAL A 201 -1.99 -16.91 0.70
C VAL A 201 -3.40 -16.33 0.56
N ALA A 202 -4.42 -17.19 0.49
CA ALA A 202 -5.80 -16.74 0.39
C ALA A 202 -6.23 -15.97 1.66
N GLU A 203 -5.87 -16.44 2.86
CA GLU A 203 -6.14 -15.73 4.11
C GLU A 203 -5.50 -14.33 4.14
N LYS A 204 -4.24 -14.21 3.69
CA LYS A 204 -3.57 -12.91 3.55
C LYS A 204 -4.29 -12.00 2.56
N MET A 205 -4.73 -12.50 1.40
CA MET A 205 -5.50 -11.69 0.45
C MET A 205 -6.88 -11.30 1.01
N MET A 206 -7.57 -12.22 1.69
CA MET A 206 -8.87 -11.99 2.30
C MET A 206 -8.81 -10.98 3.45
N SER A 207 -7.67 -10.82 4.14
CA SER A 207 -7.50 -9.81 5.19
C SER A 207 -7.48 -8.37 4.63
N TYR A 208 -7.11 -8.19 3.35
CA TYR A 208 -7.14 -6.89 2.69
C TYR A 208 -8.51 -6.53 2.12
N LEU A 209 -9.35 -7.50 1.76
CA LEU A 209 -10.65 -7.24 1.11
C LEU A 209 -11.58 -6.31 1.91
N PRO A 210 -11.75 -6.45 3.25
CA PRO A 210 -12.67 -5.60 4.00
C PRO A 210 -12.30 -4.11 3.99
N ASN A 211 -11.02 -3.79 3.79
CA ASN A 211 -10.51 -2.42 3.87
C ASN A 211 -9.91 -1.93 2.53
N ALA A 212 -10.04 -2.71 1.46
CA ALA A 212 -9.53 -2.32 0.15
C ALA A 212 -10.34 -1.16 -0.43
N LEU A 213 -9.66 -0.08 -0.80
CA LEU A 213 -10.25 1.02 -1.57
C LEU A 213 -10.64 0.52 -2.97
N ALA A 214 -9.77 -0.28 -3.58
CA ALA A 214 -9.98 -0.89 -4.87
C ALA A 214 -9.25 -2.22 -4.98
N PHE A 215 -9.72 -3.06 -5.90
CA PHE A 215 -9.16 -4.37 -6.16
C PHE A 215 -8.94 -4.53 -7.66
N ILE A 216 -7.70 -4.83 -8.07
CA ILE A 216 -7.30 -5.05 -9.46
C ILE A 216 -6.90 -6.52 -9.60
N PHE A 217 -7.64 -7.25 -10.42
CA PHE A 217 -7.37 -8.65 -10.69
C PHE A 217 -6.66 -8.81 -12.03
N VAL A 218 -5.46 -9.37 -12.00
CA VAL A 218 -4.59 -9.58 -13.16
C VAL A 218 -4.77 -11.00 -13.68
N LEU A 219 -5.17 -11.09 -14.95
CA LEU A 219 -5.37 -12.35 -15.66
C LEU A 219 -4.29 -12.53 -16.73
N ASN A 220 -3.59 -13.66 -16.70
CA ASN A 220 -2.73 -14.06 -17.80
C ASN A 220 -3.54 -14.88 -18.81
N VAL A 221 -3.83 -14.28 -19.97
CA VAL A 221 -4.66 -14.90 -21.02
C VAL A 221 -4.07 -16.21 -21.54
N SER A 222 -2.74 -16.35 -21.56
CA SER A 222 -2.07 -17.59 -21.99
C SER A 222 -2.32 -18.76 -21.03
N ASN A 223 -2.59 -18.46 -19.75
CA ASN A 223 -2.89 -19.45 -18.71
C ASN A 223 -4.40 -19.57 -18.43
N ALA A 224 -5.22 -18.62 -18.91
CA ALA A 224 -6.66 -18.50 -18.65
C ALA A 224 -7.53 -19.59 -19.31
N GLY A 225 -6.92 -20.70 -19.76
CA GLY A 225 -7.60 -21.79 -20.44
C GLY A 225 -7.89 -21.44 -21.90
N GLY A 226 -7.10 -22.01 -22.80
CA GLY A 226 -7.61 -22.29 -24.14
C GLY A 226 -8.91 -23.09 -24.02
N VAL A 227 -9.83 -22.89 -24.97
CA VAL A 227 -11.02 -23.73 -25.16
C VAL A 227 -10.60 -25.19 -24.99
N GLN A 228 -11.11 -25.88 -23.96
CA GLN A 228 -10.96 -27.32 -23.86
C GLN A 228 -11.70 -27.93 -25.05
N ASP A 229 -10.97 -28.63 -25.94
CA ASP A 229 -11.53 -29.33 -27.11
C ASP A 229 -12.52 -30.46 -26.72
N ASP A 230 -12.76 -30.68 -25.43
CA ASP A 230 -13.68 -31.71 -24.91
C ASP A 230 -15.15 -31.25 -24.86
N ARG A 231 -15.53 -30.24 -25.66
CA ARG A 231 -16.93 -29.83 -25.87
C ARG A 231 -17.32 -29.77 -27.35
N VAL A 232 -17.13 -30.89 -28.07
CA VAL A 232 -17.83 -31.19 -29.33
C VAL A 232 -18.51 -32.53 -29.23
#